data_AF-A0A377VYH1-F1
#
_entry.id   AF-A0A377VYH1-F1
#
_cell.length_a   1.000
_cell.length_b   1.000
_cell.length_c   1.000
_cell.angle_alpha   90.00
_cell.angle_beta   90.00
_cell.angle_gamma   90.00
#
_symmetry.space_group_name_H-M   'P 1'
#
loop_
_entity.id
_entity.type
_entity.pdbx_description
1 polymer ?
#
loop_
_entity_poly.entity_id
_entity_poly.type
_entity_poly.pdbx_seq_one_letter_code
_entity_poly.pdbx_strand_id
1 'polypeptide(L)'
;MTSVPQTKRIHATVSSFGLGGTNAHLVLQNWCETPAQAVQENERRLFFFSAKTPLALRQQLDAHYHALATYAEADKDRIAYTLAQRRAHFPYRCALAADSVVALRASLAKLRDADMSFTPINMETTLVFLYPDRDDKLESALTHLLACQPDLRQRHQRLSQDVAQICEPADWTPALRQFIQQVSLSEWLIEQSISPVQHIGYLTGAAAAQYVARIISLENAVQQVIVAETTPEQTLAGNSELSEILANLAVTEGTLMLEIGRAGTFSILYHQHAQWVGQTVFSPMLNTDTPEDILPLLGTLWQRGVTICLPEMPAVQTIGLPGYSFDRVRYEIQSSDARENAMLPVSYLSVSDFVEKTWRSLLCIDHYDEHAVIFEYGATSMHVISFVDSCNHIYKIGLTAADIYARPAIREHSEFISECVDGIL
;
A
#
# COMPACT_ATOMS: atom_id res chain seq x y z
N MET A 1 -0.97 11.29 31.47
CA MET A 1 -1.92 12.30 30.96
C MET A 1 -3.31 11.88 31.40
N THR A 2 -3.97 12.71 32.21
CA THR A 2 -5.31 12.46 32.75
C THR A 2 -6.34 12.43 31.62
N SER A 3 -7.06 11.32 31.48
CA SER A 3 -8.09 11.14 30.46
C SER A 3 -9.29 12.04 30.75
N VAL A 4 -9.53 13.04 29.90
CA VAL A 4 -10.74 13.86 29.93
C VAL A 4 -11.93 12.98 29.50
N PRO A 5 -13.07 12.99 30.21
CA PRO A 5 -14.24 12.22 29.82
C PRO A 5 -14.74 12.61 28.42
N GLN A 6 -15.01 11.59 27.58
CA GLN A 6 -15.31 11.64 26.14
C GLN A 6 -16.51 12.52 25.71
N THR A 7 -17.22 13.16 26.63
CA THR A 7 -18.40 14.02 26.35
C THR A 7 -18.12 15.52 26.44
N LYS A 8 -16.96 15.95 26.96
CA LYS A 8 -16.64 17.38 27.06
C LYS A 8 -15.93 17.86 25.80
N ARG A 9 -16.56 18.79 25.07
CA ARG A 9 -15.91 19.52 23.96
C ARG A 9 -14.78 20.40 24.52
N ILE A 10 -13.56 20.09 24.14
CA ILE A 10 -12.35 20.85 24.44
C ILE A 10 -12.08 21.74 23.24
N HIS A 11 -11.95 23.04 23.48
CA HIS A 11 -11.54 24.00 22.48
C HIS A 11 -10.12 24.48 22.78
N ALA A 12 -9.34 24.73 21.74
CA ALA A 12 -8.00 25.31 21.82
C ALA A 12 -7.85 26.37 20.72
N THR A 13 -6.88 27.27 20.86
CA THR A 13 -6.54 28.24 19.80
C THR A 13 -5.06 28.16 19.45
N VAL A 14 -4.73 28.47 18.20
CA VAL A 14 -3.34 28.54 17.69
C VAL A 14 -3.19 29.86 16.96
N SER A 15 -2.21 30.67 17.38
CA SER A 15 -1.88 31.95 16.74
C SER A 15 -0.48 31.91 16.15
N SER A 16 -0.30 32.51 14.97
CA SER A 16 1.00 32.70 14.32
C SER A 16 1.10 34.14 13.81
N PHE A 17 2.22 34.81 14.12
CA PHE A 17 2.47 36.21 13.79
C PHE A 17 3.79 36.32 13.01
N GLY A 18 3.71 36.73 11.76
CA GLY A 18 4.87 36.94 10.89
C GLY A 18 5.50 38.30 11.10
N LEU A 19 6.82 38.39 10.96
CA LEU A 19 7.58 39.65 11.11
C LEU A 19 7.08 40.77 10.16
N GLY A 20 6.54 40.41 8.98
CA GLY A 20 5.94 41.34 8.02
C GLY A 20 4.48 41.73 8.31
N GLY A 21 3.96 41.41 9.50
CA GLY A 21 2.60 41.78 9.92
C GLY A 21 1.48 40.82 9.51
N THR A 22 1.79 39.72 8.82
CA THR A 22 0.81 38.68 8.50
C THR A 22 0.47 37.85 9.74
N ASN A 23 -0.81 37.84 10.13
CA ASN A 23 -1.29 37.16 11.32
C ASN A 23 -2.29 36.07 10.94
N ALA A 24 -2.16 34.88 11.53
CA ALA A 24 -3.10 33.78 11.39
C ALA A 24 -3.56 33.30 12.76
N HIS A 25 -4.87 33.02 12.90
CA HIS A 25 -5.47 32.50 14.12
C HIS A 25 -6.42 31.36 13.79
N LEU A 26 -6.30 30.25 14.51
CA LEU A 26 -7.12 29.06 14.35
C LEU A 26 -7.78 28.71 15.68
N VAL A 27 -9.03 28.26 15.62
CA VAL A 27 -9.76 27.68 16.74
C VAL A 27 -9.97 26.20 16.44
N LEU A 28 -9.54 25.34 17.36
CA LEU A 28 -9.60 23.89 17.26
C LEU A 28 -10.62 23.36 18.27
N GLN A 29 -11.31 22.28 17.92
CA GLN A 29 -12.14 21.51 18.83
C GLN A 29 -11.68 20.04 18.78
N ASN A 30 -11.71 19.33 19.90
CA ASN A 30 -11.51 17.89 19.89
C ASN A 30 -12.61 17.17 19.09
N TRP A 31 -12.21 16.10 18.43
CA TRP A 31 -13.13 15.16 17.78
C TRP A 31 -13.80 14.26 18.83
N CYS A 32 -15.10 14.02 18.71
CA CYS A 32 -15.82 13.06 19.54
C CYS A 32 -15.81 11.69 18.85
N GLU A 33 -15.13 10.72 19.44
CA GLU A 33 -15.09 9.36 18.90
C GLU A 33 -16.48 8.70 18.93
N THR A 34 -16.83 8.02 17.85
CA THR A 34 -17.97 7.10 17.82
C THR A 34 -17.53 5.78 18.46
N PRO A 35 -18.36 5.15 19.32
CA PRO A 35 -18.00 3.91 19.97
C PRO A 35 -17.62 2.82 18.95
N ALA A 36 -16.53 2.11 19.23
CA ALA A 36 -16.07 1.01 18.40
C ALA A 36 -17.10 -0.12 18.37
N GLN A 37 -17.29 -0.74 17.21
CA GLN A 37 -18.10 -1.95 17.09
C GLN A 37 -17.45 -3.15 17.81
N ALA A 38 -18.29 -4.10 18.21
CA ALA A 38 -17.85 -5.31 18.91
C ALA A 38 -16.88 -6.13 18.05
N VAL A 39 -15.83 -6.63 18.70
CA VAL A 39 -14.75 -7.44 18.11
C VAL A 39 -15.19 -8.90 18.02
N GLN A 40 -14.80 -9.60 16.96
CA GLN A 40 -14.94 -11.06 16.88
C GLN A 40 -13.66 -11.72 17.43
N GLU A 41 -13.77 -12.29 18.63
CA GLU A 41 -12.59 -12.67 19.43
C GLU A 41 -11.72 -13.77 18.80
N ASN A 42 -12.29 -14.68 18.00
CA ASN A 42 -11.57 -15.90 17.56
C ASN A 42 -11.36 -16.06 16.05
N GLU A 43 -11.70 -15.06 15.23
CA GLU A 43 -11.48 -15.17 13.79
C GLU A 43 -10.06 -14.72 13.39
N ARG A 44 -9.41 -15.47 12.50
CA ARG A 44 -8.13 -15.09 11.91
C ARG A 44 -8.30 -13.90 10.98
N ARG A 45 -7.28 -13.05 10.92
CA ARG A 45 -7.16 -11.90 10.02
C ARG A 45 -5.83 -11.92 9.29
N LEU A 46 -5.82 -11.34 8.10
CA LEU A 46 -4.59 -11.03 7.38
C LEU A 46 -4.07 -9.65 7.74
N PHE A 47 -2.77 -9.59 8.00
CA PHE A 47 -2.03 -8.39 8.29
C PHE A 47 -1.03 -8.14 7.16
N PHE A 48 -1.16 -6.98 6.51
CA PHE A 48 -0.42 -6.61 5.32
C PHE A 48 0.71 -5.64 5.65
N PHE A 49 1.95 -6.03 5.32
CA PHE A 49 3.13 -5.20 5.47
C PHE A 49 3.77 -5.00 4.11
N SER A 50 4.15 -3.76 3.79
CA SER A 50 4.83 -3.49 2.53
C SER A 50 5.73 -2.26 2.57
N ALA A 51 6.81 -2.31 1.79
CA ALA A 51 7.74 -1.21 1.65
C ALA A 51 8.30 -1.07 0.22
N LYS A 52 8.97 0.06 -0.04
CA LYS A 52 9.64 0.35 -1.32
C LYS A 52 11.00 -0.30 -1.46
N THR A 53 11.62 -0.74 -0.37
CA THR A 53 12.93 -1.41 -0.35
C THR A 53 12.87 -2.61 0.62
N PRO A 54 13.71 -3.64 0.44
CA PRO A 54 13.71 -4.80 1.34
C PRO A 54 14.18 -4.43 2.75
N LEU A 55 15.10 -3.46 2.86
CA LEU A 55 15.54 -2.92 4.15
C LEU A 55 14.40 -2.20 4.89
N ALA A 56 13.66 -1.36 4.19
CA ALA A 56 12.50 -0.67 4.76
C ALA A 56 11.43 -1.66 5.23
N LEU A 57 11.19 -2.76 4.50
CA LEU A 57 10.26 -3.81 4.93
C LEU A 57 10.75 -4.49 6.21
N ARG A 58 12.02 -4.89 6.28
CA ARG A 58 12.62 -5.47 7.49
C ARG A 58 12.46 -4.54 8.71
N GLN A 59 12.80 -3.26 8.54
CA GLN A 59 12.64 -2.25 9.59
C GLN A 59 11.18 -2.02 9.98
N GLN A 60 10.25 -2.11 9.03
CA GLN A 60 8.84 -1.96 9.31
C GLN A 60 8.30 -3.14 10.12
N LEU A 61 8.66 -4.38 9.77
CA LEU A 61 8.29 -5.58 10.53
C LEU A 61 8.84 -5.52 11.96
N ASP A 62 10.08 -5.05 12.12
CA ASP A 62 10.72 -4.85 13.42
C ASP A 62 10.00 -3.79 14.28
N ALA A 63 9.68 -2.64 13.69
CA ALA A 63 8.92 -1.59 14.36
C ALA A 63 7.54 -2.07 14.81
N HIS A 64 6.84 -2.88 14.00
CA HIS A 64 5.56 -3.47 14.38
C HIS A 64 5.72 -4.52 15.47
N TYR A 65 6.73 -5.39 15.40
CA TYR A 65 7.01 -6.36 16.47
C TYR A 65 7.14 -5.68 17.85
N HIS A 66 7.87 -4.56 17.91
CA HIS A 66 8.03 -3.79 19.14
C HIS A 66 6.75 -3.06 19.55
N ALA A 67 6.07 -2.41 18.61
CA ALA A 67 4.86 -1.65 18.90
C ALA A 67 3.70 -2.54 19.36
N LEU A 68 3.54 -3.73 18.78
CA LEU A 68 2.46 -4.67 19.13
C LEU A 68 2.45 -5.08 20.63
N ALA A 69 3.55 -4.89 21.35
CA ALA A 69 3.60 -5.11 22.80
C ALA A 69 2.68 -4.17 23.62
N THR A 70 2.26 -3.03 23.06
CA THR A 70 1.43 -2.04 23.76
C THR A 70 -0.04 -2.07 23.37
N TYR A 71 -0.45 -2.90 22.40
CA TYR A 71 -1.83 -3.00 21.95
C TYR A 71 -2.59 -4.10 22.69
N ALA A 72 -3.89 -3.94 22.84
CA ALA A 72 -4.75 -4.96 23.43
C ALA A 72 -5.19 -5.97 22.36
N GLU A 73 -5.57 -7.18 22.78
CA GLU A 73 -6.15 -8.19 21.86
C GLU A 73 -7.40 -7.68 21.13
N ALA A 74 -8.18 -6.80 21.78
CA ALA A 74 -9.33 -6.13 21.18
C ALA A 74 -8.98 -5.24 19.98
N ASP A 75 -7.70 -4.85 19.80
CA ASP A 75 -7.28 -4.01 18.68
C ASP A 75 -7.00 -4.83 17.39
N LYS A 76 -7.03 -6.17 17.45
CA LYS A 76 -6.73 -7.07 16.32
C LYS A 76 -7.38 -6.63 15.00
N ASP A 77 -8.70 -6.46 15.00
CA ASP A 77 -9.47 -6.12 13.80
C ASP A 77 -9.15 -4.70 13.31
N ARG A 78 -8.89 -3.75 14.22
CA ARG A 78 -8.47 -2.38 13.89
C ARG A 78 -7.09 -2.34 13.26
N ILE A 79 -6.17 -3.16 13.75
CA ILE A 79 -4.82 -3.30 13.21
C ILE A 79 -4.89 -3.91 11.80
N ALA A 80 -5.61 -5.01 11.62
CA ALA A 80 -5.82 -5.65 10.32
C ALA A 80 -6.44 -4.67 9.32
N TYR A 81 -7.54 -4.00 9.71
CA TYR A 81 -8.22 -2.98 8.92
C TYR A 81 -7.30 -1.83 8.51
N THR A 82 -6.53 -1.29 9.47
CA THR A 82 -5.65 -0.15 9.21
C THR A 82 -4.53 -0.53 8.24
N LEU A 83 -3.93 -1.70 8.40
CA LEU A 83 -2.90 -2.20 7.50
C LEU A 83 -3.44 -2.51 6.09
N ALA A 84 -4.65 -3.06 6.02
CA ALA A 84 -5.30 -3.48 4.78
C ALA A 84 -5.85 -2.34 3.92
N GLN A 85 -6.56 -1.38 4.54
CA GLN A 85 -7.38 -0.40 3.81
C GLN A 85 -6.89 1.05 3.96
N ARG A 86 -6.03 1.32 4.95
CA ARG A 86 -5.61 2.68 5.34
C ARG A 86 -4.11 2.90 5.21
N ARG A 87 -3.43 2.01 4.51
CA ARG A 87 -2.00 2.09 4.15
C ARG A 87 -1.84 1.81 2.66
N ALA A 88 -0.83 2.44 2.06
CA ALA A 88 -0.45 2.12 0.70
C ALA A 88 0.28 0.78 0.65
N HIS A 89 0.06 0.02 -0.44
CA HIS A 89 0.70 -1.27 -0.67
C HIS A 89 1.84 -1.14 -1.69
N PHE A 90 3.08 -1.38 -1.25
CA PHE A 90 4.30 -1.24 -2.05
C PHE A 90 4.80 -2.60 -2.59
N PRO A 91 5.84 -2.61 -3.46
CA PRO A 91 6.30 -3.83 -4.12
C PRO A 91 6.93 -4.90 -3.21
N TYR A 92 7.62 -4.54 -2.13
CA TYR A 92 8.12 -5.53 -1.18
C TYR A 92 7.00 -5.85 -0.19
N ARG A 93 6.55 -7.10 -0.13
CA ARG A 93 5.33 -7.48 0.58
C ARG A 93 5.54 -8.65 1.53
N CYS A 94 4.89 -8.58 2.69
CA CYS A 94 4.77 -9.67 3.65
C CYS A 94 3.35 -9.68 4.22
N ALA A 95 2.67 -10.82 4.16
CA ALA A 95 1.36 -11.02 4.74
C ALA A 95 1.42 -12.09 5.82
N LEU A 96 0.72 -11.86 6.93
CA LEU A 96 0.66 -12.80 8.05
C LEU A 96 -0.79 -13.03 8.45
N ALA A 97 -1.15 -14.30 8.67
CA ALA A 97 -2.48 -14.69 9.14
C ALA A 97 -2.43 -15.04 10.63
N ALA A 98 -3.14 -14.30 11.47
CA ALA A 98 -3.17 -14.50 12.93
C ALA A 98 -4.58 -14.28 13.50
N ASP A 99 -4.92 -14.99 14.58
CA ASP A 99 -6.18 -14.89 15.33
C ASP A 99 -6.14 -13.91 16.50
N SER A 100 -4.93 -13.41 16.82
CA SER A 100 -4.64 -12.59 18.01
C SER A 100 -3.44 -11.67 17.75
N VAL A 101 -3.37 -10.58 18.50
CA VAL A 101 -2.22 -9.65 18.50
C VAL A 101 -0.96 -10.37 18.99
N VAL A 102 -1.08 -11.24 20.00
CA VAL A 102 0.00 -12.12 20.46
C VAL A 102 0.49 -13.05 19.36
N ALA A 103 -0.39 -13.76 18.63
CA ALA A 103 0.03 -14.65 17.54
C ALA A 103 0.68 -13.90 16.37
N LEU A 104 0.19 -12.70 16.05
CA LEU A 104 0.81 -11.82 15.05
C LEU A 104 2.23 -11.44 15.47
N ARG A 105 2.40 -10.98 16.71
CA ARG A 105 3.71 -10.60 17.25
C ARG A 105 4.68 -11.78 17.30
N ALA A 106 4.20 -12.97 17.65
CA ALA A 106 5.00 -14.20 17.62
C ALA A 106 5.44 -14.57 16.19
N SER A 107 4.57 -14.38 15.20
CA SER A 107 4.90 -14.61 13.78
C SER A 107 5.96 -13.62 13.28
N LEU A 108 5.86 -12.34 13.68
CA LEU A 108 6.88 -11.34 13.38
C LEU A 108 8.23 -11.67 14.04
N ALA A 109 8.23 -12.21 15.27
CA ALA A 109 9.47 -12.64 15.94
C ALA A 109 10.20 -13.72 15.12
N LYS A 110 9.47 -14.74 14.64
CA LYS A 110 10.03 -15.81 13.80
C LYS A 110 10.66 -15.27 12.51
N LEU A 111 10.02 -14.27 11.88
CA LEU A 111 10.57 -13.65 10.67
C LEU A 111 11.84 -12.86 10.91
N ARG A 112 11.99 -12.23 12.08
CA ARG A 112 13.22 -11.50 12.46
C ARG A 112 14.40 -12.46 12.61
N ASP A 113 14.16 -13.62 13.21
CA ASP A 113 15.21 -14.61 13.48
C ASP A 113 15.66 -15.39 12.22
N ALA A 114 14.82 -15.44 11.19
CA ALA A 114 15.03 -16.29 10.01
C ALA A 114 15.91 -15.67 8.88
N ASP A 115 16.52 -14.50 9.08
CA ASP A 115 17.25 -13.71 8.06
C ASP A 115 16.62 -13.76 6.64
N MET A 116 15.32 -13.42 6.59
CA MET A 116 14.51 -13.55 5.37
C MET A 116 14.93 -12.56 4.29
N SER A 117 15.21 -13.04 3.09
CA SER A 117 15.29 -12.20 1.90
C SER A 117 13.89 -11.87 1.39
N PHE A 118 13.66 -10.60 1.04
CA PHE A 118 12.41 -10.13 0.44
C PHE A 118 12.65 -9.73 -1.00
N THR A 119 11.95 -10.36 -1.93
CA THR A 119 11.92 -9.95 -3.33
C THR A 119 10.71 -9.02 -3.57
N PRO A 120 10.82 -8.06 -4.49
CA PRO A 120 9.66 -7.29 -4.89
C PRO A 120 8.67 -8.19 -5.65
N ILE A 121 7.39 -7.81 -5.64
CA ILE A 121 6.41 -8.40 -6.55
C ILE A 121 6.85 -8.21 -8.01
N ASN A 122 6.45 -9.14 -8.86
CA ASN A 122 6.42 -8.89 -10.29
C ASN A 122 5.16 -8.05 -10.59
N MET A 123 5.32 -6.95 -11.32
CA MET A 123 4.19 -6.07 -11.68
C MET A 123 3.37 -6.65 -12.84
N GLU A 124 3.94 -7.59 -13.59
CA GLU A 124 3.31 -8.32 -14.70
C GLU A 124 2.78 -9.69 -14.27
N THR A 125 2.57 -9.89 -12.96
CA THR A 125 2.07 -11.15 -12.43
C THR A 125 0.73 -11.51 -13.09
N THR A 126 0.68 -12.67 -13.74
CA THR A 126 -0.54 -13.26 -14.30
C THR A 126 -0.96 -14.45 -13.46
N LEU A 127 -2.26 -14.73 -13.41
CA LEU A 127 -2.82 -15.82 -12.63
C LEU A 127 -3.57 -16.78 -13.56
N VAL A 128 -3.35 -18.09 -13.40
CA VAL A 128 -4.00 -19.14 -14.17
C VAL A 128 -4.71 -20.07 -13.20
N PHE A 129 -6.01 -20.32 -13.42
CA PHE A 129 -6.78 -21.28 -12.65
C PHE A 129 -6.70 -22.66 -13.29
N LEU A 130 -6.34 -23.66 -12.49
CA LEU A 130 -6.26 -25.05 -12.90
C LEU A 130 -7.40 -25.85 -12.27
N TYR A 131 -8.13 -26.61 -13.07
CA TYR A 131 -9.31 -27.37 -12.65
C TYR A 131 -9.03 -28.86 -12.77
N PRO A 132 -8.73 -29.55 -11.65
CA PRO A 132 -8.44 -30.98 -11.69
C PRO A 132 -9.67 -31.77 -12.08
N ASP A 133 -9.44 -33.01 -12.55
CA ASP A 133 -10.51 -33.94 -12.94
C ASP A 133 -11.34 -34.39 -11.73
N ARG A 134 -10.99 -35.51 -11.08
CA ARG A 134 -11.73 -36.00 -9.92
C ARG A 134 -10.92 -35.73 -8.66
N ASP A 135 -11.58 -35.10 -7.70
CA ASP A 135 -11.06 -34.80 -6.39
C ASP A 135 -12.10 -35.20 -5.35
N ASP A 136 -11.95 -36.43 -4.86
CA ASP A 136 -12.81 -37.06 -3.86
C ASP A 136 -12.77 -36.34 -2.50
N LYS A 137 -11.88 -35.36 -2.33
CA LYS A 137 -11.63 -34.68 -1.07
C LYS A 137 -11.98 -33.20 -1.11
N LEU A 138 -12.30 -32.63 -2.27
CA LEU A 138 -12.75 -31.23 -2.39
C LEU A 138 -14.00 -30.96 -1.55
N GLU A 139 -14.95 -31.89 -1.55
CA GLU A 139 -16.20 -31.75 -0.79
C GLU A 139 -15.95 -31.56 0.70
N SER A 140 -15.06 -32.37 1.28
CA SER A 140 -14.67 -32.22 2.68
C SER A 140 -14.00 -30.88 2.95
N ALA A 141 -13.13 -30.42 2.03
CA ALA A 141 -12.29 -29.25 2.19
C ALA A 141 -12.99 -27.91 1.82
N LEU A 142 -14.19 -27.96 1.23
CA LEU A 142 -15.00 -26.76 0.98
C LEU A 142 -16.05 -26.53 2.07
N THR A 143 -16.32 -27.54 2.90
CA THR A 143 -17.44 -27.51 3.85
C THR A 143 -17.28 -26.42 4.91
N HIS A 144 -16.11 -26.30 5.54
CA HIS A 144 -15.78 -25.21 6.45
C HIS A 144 -15.63 -23.87 5.72
N LEU A 145 -15.09 -23.83 4.50
CA LEU A 145 -15.05 -22.56 3.74
C LEU A 145 -16.47 -22.01 3.49
N LEU A 146 -17.43 -22.87 3.12
CA LEU A 146 -18.86 -22.52 3.01
C LEU A 146 -19.46 -22.14 4.36
N ALA A 147 -19.00 -22.75 5.45
CA ALA A 147 -19.43 -22.41 6.81
C ALA A 147 -18.97 -21.00 7.23
N CYS A 148 -17.77 -20.60 6.82
CA CYS A 148 -17.14 -19.33 7.21
C CYS A 148 -17.41 -18.17 6.25
N GLN A 149 -17.78 -18.44 4.99
CA GLN A 149 -17.96 -17.43 3.95
C GLN A 149 -19.42 -17.38 3.44
N PRO A 150 -20.26 -16.46 3.96
CA PRO A 150 -21.67 -16.36 3.55
C PRO A 150 -21.88 -16.14 2.05
N ASP A 151 -21.05 -15.31 1.42
CA ASP A 151 -21.17 -15.00 -0.01
C ASP A 151 -20.87 -16.23 -0.89
N LEU A 152 -19.82 -16.98 -0.55
CA LEU A 152 -19.51 -18.25 -1.21
C LEU A 152 -20.65 -19.26 -1.02
N ARG A 153 -21.21 -19.35 0.19
CA ARG A 153 -22.34 -20.24 0.48
C ARG A 153 -23.57 -19.89 -0.36
N GLN A 154 -23.92 -18.61 -0.44
CA GLN A 154 -25.04 -18.15 -1.24
C GLN A 154 -24.83 -18.48 -2.73
N ARG A 155 -23.61 -18.26 -3.24
CA ARG A 155 -23.25 -18.62 -4.60
C ARG A 155 -23.39 -20.12 -4.87
N HIS A 156 -22.85 -20.94 -3.97
CA HIS A 156 -22.95 -22.39 -4.06
C HIS A 156 -24.39 -22.88 -4.06
N GLN A 157 -25.25 -22.31 -3.20
CA GLN A 157 -26.68 -22.62 -3.16
C GLN A 157 -27.39 -22.24 -4.46
N ARG A 158 -27.09 -21.05 -5.02
CA ARG A 158 -27.70 -20.60 -6.27
C ARG A 158 -27.31 -21.50 -7.44
N LEU A 159 -26.02 -21.80 -7.60
CA LEU A 159 -25.57 -22.70 -8.66
C LEU A 159 -26.16 -24.11 -8.50
N SER A 160 -26.27 -24.60 -7.26
CA SER A 160 -26.92 -25.87 -6.97
C SER A 160 -28.38 -25.89 -7.41
N GLN A 161 -29.13 -24.80 -7.20
CA GLN A 161 -30.51 -24.66 -7.66
C GLN A 161 -30.61 -24.63 -9.19
N ASP A 162 -29.70 -23.92 -9.85
CA ASP A 162 -29.65 -23.82 -11.32
C ASP A 162 -29.32 -25.19 -11.94
N VAL A 163 -28.37 -25.93 -11.38
CA VAL A 163 -28.05 -27.31 -11.82
C VAL A 163 -29.20 -28.27 -11.57
N ALA A 164 -29.95 -28.11 -10.48
CA ALA A 164 -31.14 -28.93 -10.19
C ALA A 164 -32.26 -28.76 -11.24
N GLN A 165 -32.27 -27.68 -12.03
CA GLN A 165 -33.19 -27.54 -13.16
C GLN A 165 -32.79 -28.38 -14.38
N ILE A 166 -31.55 -28.88 -14.42
CA ILE A 166 -30.95 -29.61 -15.55
C ILE A 166 -30.80 -31.11 -15.21
N CYS A 167 -30.39 -31.42 -13.98
CA CYS A 167 -30.16 -32.78 -13.49
C CYS A 167 -30.72 -32.91 -12.07
N GLU A 168 -31.57 -33.92 -11.86
CA GLU A 168 -32.22 -34.17 -10.57
C GLU A 168 -31.18 -34.39 -9.46
N PRO A 169 -31.34 -33.80 -8.26
CA PRO A 169 -30.39 -33.94 -7.15
C PRO A 169 -30.06 -35.39 -6.75
N ALA A 170 -30.99 -36.33 -6.98
CA ALA A 170 -30.79 -37.75 -6.73
C ALA A 170 -29.75 -38.39 -7.67
N ASP A 171 -29.60 -37.85 -8.87
CA ASP A 171 -28.68 -38.34 -9.90
C ASP A 171 -27.33 -37.60 -9.89
N TRP A 172 -27.13 -36.69 -8.93
CA TRP A 172 -25.87 -35.98 -8.82
C TRP A 172 -24.75 -36.94 -8.47
N THR A 173 -23.81 -37.04 -9.40
CA THR A 173 -22.61 -37.84 -9.26
C THR A 173 -21.52 -37.07 -8.50
N PRO A 174 -20.46 -37.73 -8.01
CA PRO A 174 -19.32 -37.05 -7.40
C PRO A 174 -18.70 -35.98 -8.31
N ALA A 175 -18.56 -36.27 -9.61
CA ALA A 175 -18.03 -35.29 -10.57
C ALA A 175 -18.92 -34.06 -10.72
N LEU A 176 -20.25 -34.23 -10.73
CA LEU A 176 -21.18 -33.10 -10.80
C LEU A 176 -21.16 -32.25 -9.52
N ARG A 177 -21.06 -32.88 -8.34
CA ARG A 177 -20.87 -32.15 -7.07
C ARG A 177 -19.57 -31.33 -7.09
N GLN A 178 -18.49 -31.92 -7.59
CA GLN A 178 -17.20 -31.23 -7.72
C GLN A 178 -17.26 -30.06 -8.71
N PHE A 179 -17.95 -30.22 -9.85
CA PHE A 179 -18.19 -29.13 -10.79
C PHE A 179 -18.85 -27.93 -10.09
N ILE A 180 -19.93 -28.17 -9.33
CA ILE A 180 -20.62 -27.12 -8.57
C ILE A 180 -19.64 -26.44 -7.60
N GLN A 181 -18.82 -27.22 -6.89
CA GLN A 181 -17.83 -26.73 -5.93
C GLN A 181 -16.75 -25.86 -6.59
N GLN A 182 -16.10 -26.35 -7.65
CA GLN A 182 -15.05 -25.65 -8.39
C GLN A 182 -15.55 -24.34 -8.99
N VAL A 183 -16.73 -24.36 -9.61
CA VAL A 183 -17.34 -23.17 -10.22
C VAL A 183 -17.69 -22.15 -9.15
N SER A 184 -18.37 -22.58 -8.08
CA SER A 184 -18.75 -21.68 -6.98
C SER A 184 -17.53 -20.98 -6.37
N LEU A 185 -16.47 -21.75 -6.13
CA LEU A 185 -15.22 -21.25 -5.56
C LEU A 185 -14.50 -20.28 -6.51
N SER A 186 -14.42 -20.64 -7.80
CA SER A 186 -13.76 -19.82 -8.82
C SER A 186 -14.45 -18.48 -9.01
N GLU A 187 -15.77 -18.48 -9.15
CA GLU A 187 -16.53 -17.25 -9.32
C GLU A 187 -16.43 -16.36 -8.06
N TRP A 188 -16.48 -16.95 -6.86
CA TRP A 188 -16.28 -16.20 -5.62
C TRP A 188 -14.88 -15.57 -5.54
N LEU A 189 -13.82 -16.30 -5.92
CA LEU A 189 -12.46 -15.77 -6.01
C LEU A 189 -12.35 -14.58 -6.97
N ILE A 190 -12.96 -14.70 -8.15
CA ILE A 190 -12.98 -13.63 -9.16
C ILE A 190 -13.67 -12.38 -8.59
N GLU A 191 -14.74 -12.54 -7.81
CA GLU A 191 -15.41 -11.43 -7.12
C GLU A 191 -14.54 -10.78 -6.05
N GLN A 192 -13.65 -11.54 -5.40
CA GLN A 192 -12.60 -10.99 -4.52
C GLN A 192 -11.43 -10.35 -5.30
N SER A 193 -11.62 -10.08 -6.60
CA SER A 193 -10.63 -9.52 -7.54
C SER A 193 -9.43 -10.42 -7.84
N ILE A 194 -9.50 -11.71 -7.47
CA ILE A 194 -8.50 -12.72 -7.81
C ILE A 194 -8.83 -13.21 -9.22
N SER A 195 -8.44 -12.40 -10.20
CA SER A 195 -8.82 -12.58 -11.60
C SER A 195 -7.77 -13.37 -12.36
N PRO A 196 -8.08 -14.59 -12.85
CA PRO A 196 -7.19 -15.31 -13.73
C PRO A 196 -7.22 -14.74 -15.15
N VAL A 197 -6.09 -14.82 -15.87
CA VAL A 197 -6.01 -14.55 -17.31
C VAL A 197 -6.43 -15.76 -18.15
N GLN A 198 -6.40 -16.95 -17.56
CA GLN A 198 -6.73 -18.20 -18.25
C GLN A 198 -7.27 -19.27 -17.27
N HIS A 199 -8.16 -20.12 -17.78
CA HIS A 199 -8.69 -21.30 -17.10
C HIS A 199 -8.24 -22.55 -17.87
N ILE A 200 -7.67 -23.53 -17.17
CA ILE A 200 -7.22 -24.80 -17.76
C ILE A 200 -7.81 -25.91 -16.93
N GLY A 201 -8.57 -26.80 -17.56
CA GLY A 201 -9.15 -27.94 -16.86
C GLY A 201 -8.83 -29.26 -17.55
N TYR A 202 -8.86 -30.34 -16.79
CA TYR A 202 -8.69 -31.69 -17.28
C TYR A 202 -9.95 -32.53 -17.03
N LEU A 203 -10.40 -33.27 -18.05
CA LEU A 203 -11.59 -34.12 -18.01
C LEU A 203 -12.80 -33.40 -17.39
N THR A 204 -13.32 -33.83 -16.24
CA THR A 204 -14.51 -33.18 -15.64
C THR A 204 -14.22 -31.73 -15.22
N GLY A 205 -12.99 -31.39 -14.83
CA GLY A 205 -12.54 -30.03 -14.58
C GLY A 205 -12.51 -29.13 -15.82
N ALA A 206 -12.43 -29.69 -17.03
CA ALA A 206 -12.49 -28.91 -18.27
C ALA A 206 -13.85 -28.23 -18.45
N ALA A 207 -14.94 -28.87 -18.03
CA ALA A 207 -16.27 -28.28 -18.05
C ALA A 207 -16.38 -27.08 -17.11
N ALA A 208 -15.79 -27.18 -15.90
CA ALA A 208 -15.73 -26.06 -14.95
C ALA A 208 -14.91 -24.89 -15.52
N ALA A 209 -13.73 -25.17 -16.10
CA ALA A 209 -12.89 -24.16 -16.74
C ALA A 209 -13.63 -23.42 -17.87
N GLN A 210 -14.28 -24.16 -18.77
CA GLN A 210 -15.01 -23.59 -19.90
C GLN A 210 -16.24 -22.79 -19.46
N TYR A 211 -16.97 -23.26 -18.44
CA TYR A 211 -18.13 -22.57 -17.90
C TYR A 211 -17.75 -21.25 -17.22
N VAL A 212 -16.73 -21.26 -16.34
CA VAL A 212 -16.25 -20.04 -15.67
C VAL A 212 -15.69 -19.04 -16.68
N ALA A 213 -14.98 -19.52 -17.70
CA ALA A 213 -14.50 -18.70 -18.82
C ALA A 213 -15.62 -18.20 -19.76
N ARG A 214 -16.89 -18.55 -19.50
CA ARG A 214 -18.07 -18.18 -20.30
C ARG A 214 -18.03 -18.67 -21.76
N ILE A 215 -17.33 -19.79 -22.00
CA ILE A 215 -17.21 -20.43 -23.32
C ILE A 215 -18.44 -21.30 -23.63
N ILE A 216 -18.98 -21.97 -22.60
CA ILE A 216 -20.14 -22.86 -22.73
C ILE A 216 -21.24 -22.48 -21.73
N SER A 217 -22.49 -22.85 -22.03
CA SER A 217 -23.63 -22.67 -21.13
C SER A 217 -23.58 -23.67 -19.96
N LEU A 218 -24.38 -23.42 -18.91
CA LEU A 218 -24.48 -24.31 -17.76
C LEU A 218 -24.97 -25.70 -18.18
N GLU A 219 -25.95 -25.77 -19.08
CA GLU A 219 -26.50 -27.03 -19.60
C GLU A 219 -25.42 -27.85 -20.29
N ASN A 220 -24.63 -27.22 -21.17
CA ASN A 220 -23.55 -27.89 -21.87
C ASN A 220 -22.44 -28.34 -20.91
N ALA A 221 -22.12 -27.54 -19.89
CA ALA A 221 -21.15 -27.91 -18.88
C ALA A 221 -21.59 -29.14 -18.07
N VAL A 222 -22.84 -29.17 -17.60
CA VAL A 222 -23.42 -30.32 -16.88
C VAL A 222 -23.39 -31.58 -17.75
N GLN A 223 -23.77 -31.48 -19.02
CA GLN A 223 -23.70 -32.63 -19.95
C GLN A 223 -22.26 -33.12 -20.18
N GLN A 224 -21.30 -32.20 -20.33
CA GLN A 224 -19.88 -32.58 -20.45
C GLN A 224 -19.38 -33.32 -19.21
N VAL A 225 -19.76 -32.89 -17.99
CA VAL A 225 -19.37 -33.58 -16.75
C VAL A 225 -19.94 -34.99 -16.70
N ILE A 226 -21.24 -35.16 -17.00
CA ILE A 226 -21.91 -36.47 -17.01
C ILE A 226 -21.23 -37.43 -17.99
N VAL A 227 -20.88 -36.95 -19.19
CA VAL A 227 -20.19 -37.75 -20.20
C VAL A 227 -18.75 -38.07 -19.76
N ALA A 228 -18.00 -37.07 -19.29
CA ALA A 228 -16.60 -37.21 -18.87
C ALA A 228 -16.44 -38.19 -17.70
N GLU A 229 -17.43 -38.29 -16.82
CA GLU A 229 -17.41 -39.23 -15.71
C GLU A 229 -17.44 -40.70 -16.13
N THR A 230 -18.09 -41.01 -17.26
CA THR A 230 -18.07 -42.37 -17.83
C THR A 230 -16.73 -42.74 -18.48
N THR A 231 -15.84 -41.75 -18.65
CA THR A 231 -14.51 -41.97 -19.22
C THR A 231 -13.59 -42.57 -18.15
N PRO A 232 -12.83 -43.64 -18.45
CA PRO A 232 -11.83 -44.18 -17.53
C PRO A 232 -10.81 -43.12 -17.15
N GLU A 233 -10.44 -43.08 -15.88
CA GLU A 233 -9.42 -42.17 -15.37
C GLU A 233 -8.09 -42.45 -16.08
N GLN A 234 -7.64 -41.51 -16.90
CA GLN A 234 -6.33 -41.58 -17.54
C GLN A 234 -5.34 -40.78 -16.70
N THR A 235 -4.15 -41.34 -16.46
CA THR A 235 -3.08 -40.61 -15.77
C THR A 235 -2.77 -39.33 -16.53
N LEU A 236 -2.76 -38.20 -15.83
CA LEU A 236 -2.49 -36.88 -16.44
C LEU A 236 -1.13 -36.85 -17.17
N ALA A 237 -0.16 -37.64 -16.69
CA ALA A 237 1.15 -37.83 -17.31
C ALA A 237 1.09 -38.45 -18.73
N GLY A 238 -0.02 -39.12 -19.09
CA GLY A 238 -0.27 -39.64 -20.43
C GLY A 238 -0.88 -38.62 -21.39
N ASN A 239 -1.32 -37.46 -20.90
CA ASN A 239 -1.90 -36.40 -21.74
C ASN A 239 -0.80 -35.42 -22.20
N SER A 240 -0.29 -35.65 -23.41
CA SER A 240 0.81 -34.86 -23.99
C SER A 240 0.48 -33.36 -24.13
N GLU A 241 -0.75 -33.03 -24.51
CA GLU A 241 -1.18 -31.64 -24.73
C GLU A 241 -1.19 -30.84 -23.42
N LEU A 242 -1.81 -31.37 -22.36
CA LEU A 242 -1.80 -30.70 -21.06
C LEU A 242 -0.42 -30.63 -20.43
N SER A 243 0.40 -31.67 -20.60
CA SER A 243 1.78 -31.66 -20.13
C SER A 243 2.59 -30.54 -20.80
N GLU A 244 2.41 -30.33 -22.10
CA GLU A 244 3.06 -29.24 -22.84
C GLU A 244 2.57 -27.86 -22.40
N ILE A 245 1.26 -27.69 -22.18
CA ILE A 245 0.71 -26.42 -21.66
C ILE A 245 1.28 -26.11 -20.27
N LEU A 246 1.29 -27.09 -19.36
CA LEU A 246 1.84 -26.89 -18.01
C LEU A 246 3.35 -26.62 -18.04
N ALA A 247 4.10 -27.28 -18.93
CA ALA A 247 5.52 -27.03 -19.12
C ALA A 247 5.80 -25.59 -19.58
N ASN A 248 5.01 -25.08 -20.54
CA ASN A 248 5.11 -23.71 -21.02
C ASN A 248 4.77 -22.70 -19.93
N LEU A 249 3.70 -22.93 -19.17
CA LEU A 249 3.35 -22.08 -18.04
C LEU A 249 4.42 -22.10 -16.94
N ALA A 250 5.04 -23.24 -16.66
CA ALA A 250 6.05 -23.37 -15.62
C ALA A 250 7.29 -22.49 -15.85
N VAL A 251 7.65 -22.24 -17.12
CA VAL A 251 8.82 -21.43 -17.50
C VAL A 251 8.48 -19.96 -17.82
N THR A 252 7.19 -19.60 -17.84
CA THR A 252 6.75 -18.24 -18.17
C THR A 252 6.88 -17.32 -16.95
N GLU A 253 7.79 -16.34 -17.04
CA GLU A 253 8.03 -15.35 -15.98
C GLU A 253 6.74 -14.63 -15.54
N GLY A 254 6.58 -14.47 -14.22
CA GLY A 254 5.40 -13.79 -13.65
C GLY A 254 4.12 -14.63 -13.64
N THR A 255 4.11 -15.87 -14.10
CA THR A 255 2.90 -16.71 -14.05
C THR A 255 2.70 -17.29 -12.65
N LEU A 256 1.46 -17.28 -12.15
CA LEU A 256 1.03 -17.99 -10.95
C LEU A 256 -0.04 -19.01 -11.35
N MET A 257 0.08 -20.22 -10.81
CA MET A 257 -0.85 -21.30 -11.06
C MET A 257 -1.59 -21.63 -9.76
N LEU A 258 -2.91 -21.49 -9.78
CA LEU A 258 -3.78 -21.79 -8.66
C LEU A 258 -4.66 -23.00 -9.00
N GLU A 259 -4.44 -24.11 -8.31
CA GLU A 259 -5.27 -25.32 -8.46
C GLU A 259 -6.56 -25.20 -7.67
N ILE A 260 -7.70 -25.08 -8.37
CA ILE A 260 -9.05 -25.01 -7.83
C ILE A 260 -9.50 -26.43 -7.43
N GLY A 261 -8.93 -26.89 -6.33
CA GLY A 261 -9.13 -28.22 -5.78
C GLY A 261 -8.30 -28.41 -4.52
N ARG A 262 -8.34 -29.60 -3.95
CA ARG A 262 -7.36 -30.06 -2.97
C ARG A 262 -6.03 -30.32 -3.67
N ALA A 263 -4.94 -30.07 -2.95
CA ALA A 263 -3.61 -30.42 -3.41
C ALA A 263 -3.53 -31.90 -3.81
N GLY A 264 -3.24 -32.19 -5.09
CA GLY A 264 -2.86 -33.55 -5.48
C GLY A 264 -2.74 -33.81 -6.98
N THR A 265 -3.53 -33.18 -7.83
CA THR A 265 -3.57 -33.55 -9.26
C THR A 265 -2.51 -32.80 -10.04
N PHE A 266 -2.55 -31.47 -10.05
CA PHE A 266 -1.54 -30.66 -10.74
C PHE A 266 -0.31 -30.40 -9.88
N SER A 267 -0.50 -30.23 -8.56
CA SER A 267 0.63 -29.97 -7.64
C SER A 267 1.68 -31.08 -7.62
N ILE A 268 1.24 -32.35 -7.58
CA ILE A 268 2.15 -33.51 -7.60
C ILE A 268 2.90 -33.58 -8.92
N LEU A 269 2.20 -33.41 -10.05
CA LEU A 269 2.83 -33.43 -11.37
C LEU A 269 3.87 -32.31 -11.50
N TYR A 270 3.51 -31.10 -11.07
CA TYR A 270 4.43 -29.96 -11.07
C TYR A 270 5.72 -30.27 -10.30
N HIS A 271 5.60 -30.87 -9.11
CA HIS A 271 6.75 -31.22 -8.29
C HIS A 271 7.54 -32.45 -8.78
N GLN A 272 6.91 -33.36 -9.54
CA GLN A 272 7.59 -34.52 -10.13
C GLN A 272 8.44 -34.16 -11.34
N HIS A 273 8.10 -33.09 -12.06
CA HIS A 273 8.86 -32.62 -13.21
C HIS A 273 9.95 -31.62 -12.78
N ALA A 274 11.14 -32.13 -12.44
CA ALA A 274 12.29 -31.32 -12.02
C ALA A 274 12.75 -30.24 -13.03
N GLN A 275 12.32 -30.32 -14.29
CA GLN A 275 12.58 -29.31 -15.33
C GLN A 275 11.54 -28.17 -15.33
N TRP A 276 10.39 -28.36 -14.68
CA TRP A 276 9.36 -27.32 -14.49
C TRP A 276 9.66 -26.44 -13.27
N VAL A 277 10.91 -26.48 -12.78
CA VAL A 277 11.44 -25.56 -11.78
C VAL A 277 11.76 -24.24 -12.49
N GLY A 278 10.72 -23.46 -12.72
CA GLY A 278 10.82 -22.15 -13.37
C GLY A 278 10.45 -21.00 -12.44
N GLN A 279 10.12 -19.86 -13.05
CA GLN A 279 9.74 -18.64 -12.34
C GLN A 279 8.30 -18.69 -11.79
N THR A 280 7.53 -19.69 -12.20
CA THR A 280 6.12 -19.84 -11.87
C THR A 280 5.92 -20.36 -10.46
N VAL A 281 4.93 -19.79 -9.76
CA VAL A 281 4.57 -20.24 -8.40
C VAL A 281 3.29 -21.03 -8.50
N PHE A 282 3.37 -22.29 -8.10
CA PHE A 282 2.21 -23.15 -7.92
C PHE A 282 1.71 -23.04 -6.48
N SER A 283 0.42 -22.83 -6.28
CA SER A 283 -0.20 -22.95 -4.96
C SER A 283 -1.47 -23.79 -5.05
N PRO A 284 -1.61 -24.84 -4.24
CA PRO A 284 -2.90 -25.50 -4.09
C PRO A 284 -3.86 -24.56 -3.35
N MET A 285 -5.14 -24.62 -3.73
CA MET A 285 -6.17 -23.82 -3.07
C MET A 285 -6.44 -24.33 -1.65
N LEU A 286 -6.49 -25.66 -1.46
CA LEU A 286 -6.80 -26.30 -0.19
C LEU A 286 -5.67 -27.27 0.20
N ASN A 287 -4.96 -26.97 1.28
CA ASN A 287 -3.86 -27.78 1.82
C ASN A 287 -4.35 -28.71 2.95
N THR A 288 -3.65 -29.82 3.18
CA THR A 288 -4.09 -30.95 4.01
C THR A 288 -3.85 -30.78 5.51
N ASP A 289 -2.99 -29.86 5.91
CA ASP A 289 -2.42 -29.87 7.28
C ASP A 289 -3.21 -29.02 8.29
N THR A 290 -4.09 -28.16 7.82
CA THR A 290 -5.02 -27.39 8.66
C THR A 290 -6.37 -27.32 7.98
N PRO A 291 -7.49 -27.51 8.69
CA PRO A 291 -8.80 -27.34 8.07
C PRO A 291 -8.97 -25.90 7.57
N GLU A 292 -8.98 -25.73 6.25
CA GLU A 292 -9.87 -24.79 5.54
C GLU A 292 -9.76 -23.29 5.88
N ASP A 293 -8.55 -22.78 6.19
CA ASP A 293 -8.27 -21.34 6.21
C ASP A 293 -7.64 -20.89 4.89
N ILE A 294 -8.39 -20.10 4.11
CA ILE A 294 -7.93 -19.53 2.84
C ILE A 294 -6.94 -18.37 3.03
N LEU A 295 -6.86 -17.78 4.22
CA LEU A 295 -6.09 -16.57 4.46
C LEU A 295 -4.60 -16.71 4.10
N PRO A 296 -3.87 -17.79 4.47
CA PRO A 296 -2.47 -17.95 4.08
C PRO A 296 -2.25 -17.96 2.56
N LEU A 297 -3.18 -18.55 1.81
CA LEU A 297 -3.15 -18.54 0.36
C LEU A 297 -3.33 -17.11 -0.18
N LEU A 298 -4.34 -16.39 0.32
CA LEU A 298 -4.56 -14.99 -0.05
C LEU A 298 -3.33 -14.13 0.28
N GLY A 299 -2.73 -14.33 1.44
CA GLY A 299 -1.47 -13.67 1.82
C GLY A 299 -0.35 -13.96 0.81
N THR A 300 -0.22 -15.22 0.40
CA THR A 300 0.76 -15.65 -0.61
C THR A 300 0.50 -15.01 -1.98
N LEU A 301 -0.74 -15.05 -2.48
CA LEU A 301 -1.11 -14.43 -3.75
C LEU A 301 -0.84 -12.92 -3.74
N TRP A 302 -1.19 -12.23 -2.65
CA TRP A 302 -0.93 -10.80 -2.50
C TRP A 302 0.57 -10.48 -2.47
N GLN A 303 1.37 -11.30 -1.78
CA GLN A 303 2.82 -11.21 -1.77
C GLN A 303 3.46 -11.48 -3.13
N ARG A 304 2.76 -12.14 -4.06
CA ARG A 304 3.20 -12.37 -5.43
C ARG A 304 2.69 -11.33 -6.43
N GLY A 305 1.92 -10.33 -5.98
CA GLY A 305 1.45 -9.23 -6.81
C GLY A 305 -0.01 -9.34 -7.24
N VAL A 306 -0.72 -10.41 -6.88
CA VAL A 306 -2.16 -10.51 -7.14
C VAL A 306 -2.90 -9.46 -6.34
N THR A 307 -3.79 -8.74 -7.01
CA THR A 307 -4.70 -7.80 -6.34
C THR A 307 -5.77 -8.60 -5.62
N ILE A 308 -5.96 -8.32 -4.34
CA ILE A 308 -6.98 -8.97 -3.52
C ILE A 308 -7.85 -7.86 -2.94
N CYS A 309 -9.14 -7.89 -3.27
CA CYS A 309 -10.13 -7.15 -2.50
C CYS A 309 -10.36 -7.94 -1.23
N LEU A 310 -9.94 -7.35 -0.10
CA LEU A 310 -10.23 -7.96 1.18
C LEU A 310 -11.72 -7.83 1.43
N PRO A 311 -12.38 -8.87 1.95
CA PRO A 311 -13.79 -8.77 2.32
C PRO A 311 -13.97 -7.52 3.17
N GLU A 312 -15.09 -6.81 2.97
CA GLU A 312 -15.39 -5.58 3.71
C GLU A 312 -15.28 -5.86 5.21
N MET A 313 -14.13 -5.52 5.77
CA MET A 313 -13.98 -5.53 7.21
C MET A 313 -14.96 -4.47 7.71
N PRO A 314 -15.84 -4.81 8.69
CA PRO A 314 -16.78 -3.84 9.23
C PRO A 314 -16.00 -2.57 9.53
N ALA A 315 -16.54 -1.39 9.24
CA ALA A 315 -15.79 -0.14 9.26
C ALA A 315 -15.22 0.13 10.67
N VAL A 316 -14.06 -0.46 10.97
CA VAL A 316 -13.45 -0.38 12.28
C VAL A 316 -12.70 0.94 12.33
N GLN A 317 -12.76 1.59 13.49
CA GLN A 317 -12.01 2.82 13.70
C GLN A 317 -10.51 2.55 13.47
N THR A 318 -9.87 3.39 12.66
CA THR A 318 -8.42 3.30 12.44
C THR A 318 -7.65 3.36 13.75
N ILE A 319 -6.49 2.71 13.80
CA ILE A 319 -5.61 2.76 14.97
C ILE A 319 -4.26 3.36 14.58
N GLY A 320 -3.66 4.13 15.50
CA GLY A 320 -2.29 4.59 15.32
C GLY A 320 -1.37 3.38 15.26
N LEU A 321 -0.57 3.27 14.20
CA LEU A 321 0.43 2.23 13.98
C LEU A 321 1.77 2.90 13.66
N PRO A 322 2.91 2.19 13.79
CA PRO A 322 4.20 2.71 13.36
C PRO A 322 4.14 3.34 11.96
N GLY A 323 4.81 4.48 11.80
CA GLY A 323 4.96 5.15 10.51
C GLY A 323 5.82 4.34 9.54
N TYR A 324 5.95 4.83 8.31
CA TYR A 324 6.81 4.20 7.30
C TYR A 324 8.29 4.28 7.71
N SER A 325 9.00 3.16 7.70
CA SER A 325 10.44 3.10 7.95
C SER A 325 11.21 3.50 6.69
N PHE A 326 11.77 4.71 6.70
CA PHE A 326 12.54 5.23 5.56
C PHE A 326 13.95 4.65 5.53
N ASP A 327 14.34 4.19 4.34
CA ASP A 327 15.74 3.94 4.01
C ASP A 327 16.44 5.28 3.77
N ARG A 328 17.02 5.83 4.84
CA ARG A 328 17.49 7.22 4.86
C ARG A 328 18.86 7.33 4.22
N VAL A 329 18.91 8.01 3.08
CA VAL A 329 20.14 8.48 2.45
C VAL A 329 20.25 10.00 2.64
N ARG A 330 21.44 10.48 2.99
CA ARG A 330 21.70 11.91 3.13
C ARG A 330 21.78 12.52 1.74
N TYR A 331 20.79 13.33 1.38
CA TYR A 331 20.82 14.17 0.18
C TYR A 331 21.14 15.61 0.61
N GLU A 332 22.36 16.05 0.35
CA GLU A 332 22.84 17.37 0.71
C GLU A 332 23.52 17.99 -0.51
N ILE A 333 23.09 19.20 -0.89
CA ILE A 333 23.84 20.03 -1.84
C ILE A 333 24.90 20.73 -1.00
N GLN A 334 26.12 20.20 -1.05
CA GLN A 334 27.25 20.91 -0.46
C GLN A 334 27.43 22.21 -1.24
N SER A 335 27.40 23.35 -0.55
CA SER A 335 27.85 24.59 -1.17
C SER A 335 29.32 24.41 -1.53
N SER A 336 29.63 24.29 -2.82
CA SER A 336 30.97 24.67 -3.28
C SER A 336 31.19 26.12 -2.89
N ASP A 337 32.41 26.48 -2.48
CA ASP A 337 32.80 27.77 -1.91
C ASP A 337 32.29 29.00 -2.70
N ALA A 338 31.02 29.33 -2.54
CA ALA A 338 30.34 30.44 -3.17
C ALA A 338 30.56 31.72 -2.33
N ARG A 339 31.81 31.97 -1.94
CA ARG A 339 32.21 33.17 -1.19
C ARG A 339 33.53 33.79 -1.64
N GLU A 340 33.90 33.63 -2.91
CA GLU A 340 35.01 34.43 -3.47
C GLU A 340 34.69 35.18 -4.78
N ASN A 341 33.51 35.04 -5.37
CA ASN A 341 33.22 35.73 -6.63
C ASN A 341 32.27 36.93 -6.49
N ALA A 342 32.84 38.07 -6.89
CA ALA A 342 32.25 39.38 -7.16
C ALA A 342 32.03 40.33 -5.98
N MET A 343 33.12 40.61 -5.23
CA MET A 343 33.26 41.95 -4.66
C MET A 343 33.33 42.97 -5.81
N LEU A 344 32.29 43.78 -5.98
CA LEU A 344 32.48 45.10 -6.59
C LEU A 344 33.36 45.89 -5.62
N PRO A 345 34.51 46.45 -6.05
CA PRO A 345 35.31 47.30 -5.18
C PRO A 345 34.47 48.52 -4.79
N VAL A 346 34.01 48.56 -3.53
CA VAL A 346 33.16 49.62 -2.97
C VAL A 346 33.90 50.95 -2.81
N SER A 347 35.17 51.04 -3.22
CA SER A 347 36.03 52.20 -3.00
C SER A 347 35.69 53.45 -3.81
N TYR A 348 34.55 53.51 -4.54
CA TYR A 348 34.19 54.64 -5.39
C TYR A 348 32.70 55.05 -5.37
N LEU A 349 31.83 54.37 -4.60
CA LEU A 349 30.41 54.71 -4.56
C LEU A 349 30.11 55.56 -3.32
N SER A 350 29.31 56.63 -3.50
CA SER A 350 28.69 57.28 -2.37
C SER A 350 27.72 56.31 -1.67
N VAL A 351 27.40 56.54 -0.40
CA VAL A 351 26.40 55.73 0.32
C VAL A 351 25.09 55.68 -0.45
N SER A 352 24.66 56.80 -1.03
CA SER A 352 23.45 56.88 -1.86
C SER A 352 23.55 56.01 -3.11
N ASP A 353 24.66 56.05 -3.86
CA ASP A 353 24.84 55.19 -5.04
C ASP A 353 24.84 53.70 -4.68
N PHE A 354 25.43 53.36 -3.53
CA PHE A 354 25.42 51.99 -3.02
C PHE A 354 24.00 51.53 -2.68
N VAL A 355 23.25 52.36 -1.95
CA VAL A 355 21.86 52.05 -1.56
C VAL A 355 20.98 51.89 -2.79
N GLU A 356 21.08 52.81 -3.75
CA GLU A 356 20.37 52.71 -5.03
C GLU A 356 20.67 51.39 -5.73
N LYS A 357 21.95 51.11 -5.99
CA LYS A 357 22.35 49.91 -6.75
C LYS A 357 21.95 48.62 -6.07
N THR A 358 22.04 48.59 -4.73
CA THR A 358 21.65 47.42 -3.94
C THR A 358 20.14 47.19 -4.03
N TRP A 359 19.32 48.23 -3.87
CA TRP A 359 17.87 48.09 -4.02
C TRP A 359 17.44 47.73 -5.44
N ARG A 360 18.02 48.38 -6.46
CA ARG A 360 17.75 48.05 -7.87
C ARG A 360 18.11 46.60 -8.19
N SER A 361 19.24 46.12 -7.67
CA SER A 361 19.67 44.73 -7.85
C SER A 361 18.79 43.74 -7.09
N LEU A 362 18.40 44.04 -5.84
CA LEU A 362 17.59 43.13 -5.02
C LEU A 362 16.14 43.05 -5.49
N LEU A 363 15.59 44.15 -6.00
CA LEU A 363 14.21 44.24 -6.44
C LEU A 363 14.05 44.03 -7.96
N CYS A 364 15.16 43.92 -8.69
CA CYS A 364 15.20 43.80 -10.16
C CYS A 364 14.41 44.93 -10.86
N ILE A 365 14.61 46.18 -10.43
CA ILE A 365 13.91 47.36 -10.96
C ILE A 365 14.80 48.22 -11.86
N ASP A 366 14.25 48.60 -13.02
CA ASP A 366 14.92 49.49 -13.97
C ASP A 366 14.67 50.97 -13.66
N HIS A 367 13.49 51.30 -13.12
CA HIS A 367 13.11 52.65 -12.73
C HIS A 367 13.31 52.86 -11.22
N TYR A 368 13.92 53.97 -10.86
CA TYR A 368 14.30 54.30 -9.49
C TYR A 368 13.76 55.69 -9.11
N ASP A 369 13.00 55.74 -8.03
CA ASP A 369 12.56 56.97 -7.36
C ASP A 369 13.05 56.93 -5.90
N GLU A 370 13.87 57.90 -5.52
CA GLU A 370 14.42 57.98 -4.16
C GLU A 370 13.33 58.17 -3.08
N HIS A 371 12.17 58.69 -3.46
CA HIS A 371 11.04 58.92 -2.55
C HIS A 371 10.09 57.73 -2.46
N ALA A 372 10.26 56.72 -3.31
CA ALA A 372 9.38 55.55 -3.30
C ALA A 372 9.61 54.68 -2.06
N VAL A 373 8.51 54.11 -1.57
CA VAL A 373 8.53 53.13 -0.50
C VAL A 373 8.94 51.77 -1.07
N ILE A 374 9.94 51.11 -0.48
CA ILE A 374 10.49 49.84 -1.01
C ILE A 374 9.43 48.74 -1.21
N PHE A 375 8.36 48.75 -0.41
CA PHE A 375 7.26 47.79 -0.52
C PHE A 375 6.38 48.01 -1.75
N GLU A 376 6.33 49.23 -2.29
CA GLU A 376 5.64 49.51 -3.56
C GLU A 376 6.35 48.86 -4.75
N TYR A 377 7.67 48.67 -4.64
CA TYR A 377 8.47 47.87 -5.58
C TYR A 377 8.45 46.37 -5.28
N GLY A 378 7.59 45.90 -4.35
CA GLY A 378 7.48 44.49 -4.02
C GLY A 378 8.59 43.95 -3.11
N ALA A 379 9.24 44.80 -2.31
CA ALA A 379 10.20 44.35 -1.32
C ALA A 379 9.57 43.32 -0.35
N THR A 380 10.32 42.26 -0.06
CA THR A 380 9.94 41.22 0.89
C THR A 380 10.89 41.27 2.09
N SER A 381 10.58 40.53 3.14
CA SER A 381 11.49 40.38 4.29
C SER A 381 12.85 39.82 3.88
N MET A 382 12.93 38.95 2.87
CA MET A 382 14.23 38.46 2.35
C MET A 382 15.03 39.55 1.64
N HIS A 383 14.37 40.44 0.89
CA HIS A 383 15.03 41.59 0.26
C HIS A 383 15.60 42.52 1.33
N VAL A 384 14.83 42.82 2.38
CA VAL A 384 15.28 43.65 3.52
C VAL A 384 16.46 43.00 4.25
N ILE A 385 16.39 41.71 4.55
CA ILE A 385 17.49 40.99 5.23
C ILE A 385 18.76 41.03 4.37
N SER A 386 18.65 40.78 3.06
CA SER A 386 19.79 40.79 2.14
C SER A 386 20.40 42.19 2.00
N PHE A 387 19.56 43.23 1.98
CA PHE A 387 20.00 44.62 1.98
C PHE A 387 20.76 44.97 3.26
N VAL A 388 20.22 44.62 4.43
CA VAL A 388 20.85 44.85 5.73
C VAL A 388 22.19 44.12 5.84
N ASP A 389 22.24 42.85 5.41
CA ASP A 389 23.48 42.07 5.41
C ASP A 389 24.54 42.72 4.51
N SER A 390 24.15 43.20 3.33
CA SER A 390 25.03 43.92 2.41
C SER A 390 25.59 45.21 3.04
N CYS A 391 24.73 46.00 3.69
CA CYS A 391 25.14 47.23 4.39
C CYS A 391 26.11 46.94 5.53
N ASN A 392 25.80 45.95 6.38
CA ASN A 392 26.64 45.57 7.50
C ASN A 392 27.95 44.94 7.08
N HIS A 393 27.95 44.18 5.99
CA HIS A 393 29.16 43.59 5.45
C HIS A 393 30.13 44.68 4.98
N ILE A 394 29.62 45.72 4.33
CA ILE A 394 30.42 46.78 3.71
C ILE A 394 30.83 47.87 4.71
N TYR A 395 29.85 48.43 5.42
CA TYR A 395 30.07 49.60 6.28
C TYR A 395 30.37 49.26 7.74
N LYS A 396 30.15 48.01 8.16
CA LYS A 396 30.36 47.56 9.55
C LYS A 396 29.54 48.33 10.61
N ILE A 397 28.31 48.76 10.26
CA ILE A 397 27.47 49.66 11.07
C ILE A 397 26.40 48.98 11.95
N GLY A 398 26.24 47.65 11.92
CA GLY A 398 25.31 46.95 12.83
C GLY A 398 23.81 47.23 12.61
N LEU A 399 23.43 47.61 11.39
CA LEU A 399 22.05 47.86 10.94
C LEU A 399 21.14 46.65 11.17
N THR A 400 19.88 46.88 11.55
CA THR A 400 18.86 45.83 11.69
C THR A 400 17.73 45.97 10.68
N ALA A 401 16.97 44.90 10.46
CA ALA A 401 15.76 44.99 9.61
C ALA A 401 14.73 45.99 10.16
N ALA A 402 14.66 46.17 11.48
CA ALA A 402 13.76 47.14 12.10
C ALA A 402 14.10 48.59 11.69
N ASP A 403 15.39 48.89 11.51
CA ASP A 403 15.84 50.22 11.08
C ASP A 403 15.36 50.58 9.67
N ILE A 404 15.30 49.57 8.78
CA ILE A 404 14.75 49.68 7.43
C ILE A 404 13.23 49.79 7.47
N TYR A 405 12.56 48.95 8.26
CA TYR A 405 11.09 49.00 8.38
C TYR A 405 10.59 50.32 8.96
N ALA A 406 11.35 50.97 9.83
CA ALA A 406 11.02 52.27 10.40
C ALA A 406 11.16 53.43 9.40
N ARG A 407 11.86 53.23 8.27
CA ARG A 407 12.24 54.26 7.29
C ARG A 407 11.90 53.79 5.87
N PRO A 408 10.62 53.60 5.53
CA PRO A 408 10.22 52.82 4.37
C PRO A 408 10.66 53.39 3.01
N ALA A 409 11.04 54.67 2.93
CA ALA A 409 11.50 55.31 1.69
C ALA A 409 13.00 55.10 1.43
N ILE A 410 13.38 54.92 0.17
CA ILE A 410 14.78 54.61 -0.20
C ILE A 410 15.76 55.72 0.20
N ARG A 411 15.34 56.98 0.07
CA ARG A 411 16.14 58.13 0.51
C ARG A 411 16.43 58.11 2.01
N GLU A 412 15.45 57.75 2.83
CA GLU A 412 15.61 57.66 4.29
C GLU A 412 16.63 56.57 4.67
N HIS A 413 16.71 55.48 3.91
CA HIS A 413 17.78 54.48 4.07
C HIS A 413 19.15 55.08 3.78
N SER A 414 19.29 55.84 2.69
CA SER A 414 20.57 56.47 2.30
C SER A 414 21.05 57.48 3.34
N GLU A 415 20.14 58.32 3.84
CA GLU A 415 20.43 59.32 4.88
C GLU A 415 20.84 58.62 6.19
N PHE A 416 20.05 57.66 6.65
CA PHE A 416 20.34 56.94 7.90
C PHE A 416 21.65 56.15 7.85
N ILE A 417 21.93 55.44 6.74
CA ILE A 417 23.19 54.71 6.59
C ILE A 417 24.37 55.68 6.55
N SER A 418 24.22 56.85 5.91
CA SER A 418 25.28 57.87 5.89
C SER A 418 25.59 58.38 7.30
N GLU A 419 24.57 58.66 8.12
CA GLU A 419 24.74 59.06 9.52
C GLU A 419 25.47 57.99 10.35
N CYS A 420 25.14 56.70 10.15
CA CYS A 420 25.81 55.59 10.81
C CYS A 420 27.26 55.40 10.36
N VAL A 421 27.55 55.63 9.07
CA VAL A 421 28.92 55.54 8.52
C VAL A 421 29.80 56.67 9.03
N ASP A 422 29.26 57.89 9.11
CA ASP A 422 29.98 59.08 9.58
C ASP A 422 30.14 59.12 11.11
N GLY A 423 29.56 58.16 11.83
CA GLY A 423 29.65 58.04 13.29
C GLY A 423 28.90 59.13 14.05
N ILE A 424 27.85 59.69 13.44
CA ILE A 424 27.02 60.76 14.01
C ILE A 424 25.94 60.17 14.96
N LEU A 425 25.72 58.85 14.89
CA LEU A 425 24.81 58.04 15.71
C LEU A 425 25.57 56.84 16.29
#